data_AF-R7QKR3-F1
#
_entry.id   AF-R7QKR3-F1
#
_cell.length_a   1.000
_cell.length_b   1.000
_cell.length_c   1.000
_cell.angle_alpha   90.00
_cell.angle_beta   90.00
_cell.angle_gamma   90.00
#
_symmetry.space_group_name_H-M   'P 1'
#
loop_
_entity.id
_entity.type
_entity.pdbx_description
1 polymer ?
#
loop_
_entity_poly.entity_id
_entity_poly.type
_entity_poly.pdbx_seq_one_letter_code
_entity_poly.pdbx_strand_id
1 'polypeptide(L)' 'MCKRVAYVYKGLVEKKTPSGASRKYRVMWGRIIAPHGNNGHVRAKFRNQLPPNSIGKGVRVMLYPSAI' A
#
# COMPACT_ATOMS: atom_id res chain seq x y z
N MET A 1 6.07 0.53 15.09
CA MET A 1 5.90 -0.55 14.08
C MET A 1 4.42 -0.69 13.73
N CYS A 2 3.98 -1.47 12.74
CA CYS A 2 2.56 -1.61 12.38
C CYS A 2 1.88 -0.45 11.63
N LYS A 3 2.64 0.38 10.89
CA LYS A 3 2.10 1.44 10.03
C LYS A 3 1.35 0.88 8.81
N ARG A 4 0.35 1.62 8.31
CA ARG A 4 -0.37 1.27 7.08
C ARG A 4 0.46 1.61 5.85
N VAL A 5 0.36 0.76 4.84
CA VAL A 5 1.06 0.92 3.57
C VAL A 5 0.06 0.80 2.41
N ALA A 6 0.21 1.65 1.40
CA ALA A 6 -0.69 1.76 0.27
C ALA A 6 0.08 1.64 -1.05
N TYR A 7 -0.28 0.64 -1.85
CA TYR A 7 0.13 0.58 -3.25
C TYR A 7 -0.97 1.22 -4.10
N VAL A 8 -0.66 2.35 -4.73
CA VAL A 8 -1.60 3.09 -5.58
C VAL A 8 -1.32 2.77 -7.04
N TYR A 9 -2.34 2.37 -7.78
CA TYR A 9 -2.23 2.03 -9.20
C TYR A 9 -3.40 2.59 -10.00
N LYS A 10 -3.22 2.70 -11.31
CA LYS A 10 -4.25 3.17 -12.25
C LYS A 10 -4.87 1.97 -12.97
N GLY A 11 -6.18 1.85 -12.92
CA GLY A 11 -6.95 0.89 -13.71
C GLY A 11 -7.50 1.52 -15.00
N LEU A 12 -7.93 0.67 -15.94
CA LEU A 12 -8.58 1.11 -17.18
C LEU A 12 -9.98 1.68 -16.91
N VAL A 13 -10.75 0.94 -16.10
CA VAL A 13 -12.13 1.28 -15.73
C VAL A 13 -12.15 2.10 -14.45
N GLU A 14 -13.01 3.11 -14.42
CA GLU A 14 -13.26 3.91 -13.24
C GLU A 14 -13.98 3.12 -12.15
N LYS A 15 -13.57 3.32 -10.90
CA LYS A 15 -14.24 2.75 -9.74
C LYS A 15 -14.64 3.85 -8.78
N LYS A 16 -15.77 3.65 -8.11
CA LYS A 16 -16.23 4.55 -7.05
C LYS A 16 -15.21 4.56 -5.91
N THR A 17 -14.80 5.76 -5.53
CA THR A 17 -13.94 5.99 -4.38
C THR A 17 -14.78 6.10 -3.11
N PRO A 18 -14.18 5.98 -1.92
CA PRO A 18 -14.90 6.16 -0.66
C PRO A 18 -15.60 7.53 -0.54
N SER A 19 -15.12 8.55 -1.25
CA SER A 19 -15.73 9.89 -1.28
C SER A 19 -16.90 10.00 -2.29
N GLY A 20 -17.40 8.89 -2.84
CA GLY A 20 -18.49 8.87 -3.82
C GLY A 20 -18.09 9.17 -5.27
N ALA A 21 -16.97 9.86 -5.51
CA ALA A 21 -16.48 10.18 -6.85
C ALA A 21 -15.90 8.94 -7.59
N SER A 22 -16.12 8.84 -8.90
CA SER A 22 -15.51 7.82 -9.76
C SER A 22 -14.09 8.23 -10.17
N ARG A 23 -13.10 7.35 -9.97
CA ARG A 23 -11.70 7.60 -10.37
C ARG A 23 -11.06 6.33 -10.95
N LYS A 24 -10.04 6.52 -11.80
CA LYS A 24 -9.21 5.42 -12.33
C LYS A 24 -8.19 4.89 -11.33
N TYR A 25 -7.88 5.67 -10.28
CA TYR A 25 -6.93 5.27 -9.25
C TYR A 25 -7.55 4.33 -8.23
N ARG A 26 -6.77 3.31 -7.86
CA ARG A 26 -7.13 2.24 -6.95
C ARG A 26 -5.99 2.02 -5.97
N VAL A 27 -6.32 1.51 -4.80
CA VAL A 27 -5.35 1.30 -3.72
C VAL A 27 -5.43 -0.13 -3.22
N MET A 28 -4.28 -0.80 -3.15
CA MET A 28 -4.12 -2.03 -2.37
C MET A 28 -3.54 -1.67 -1.01
N TRP A 29 -4.27 -1.99 0.04
CA TRP A 29 -3.88 -1.72 1.40
C TRP A 29 -3.09 -2.88 2.00
N GLY A 30 -2.08 -2.54 2.80
CA GLY A 30 -1.31 -3.47 3.61
C GLY A 30 -0.85 -2.83 4.91
N ARG A 31 -0.04 -3.60 5.66
CA ARG A 31 0.60 -3.17 6.90
C ARG A 31 2.06 -3.62 6.90
N ILE A 32 2.93 -2.81 7.49
CA ILE A 32 4.31 -3.21 7.79
C ILE A 32 4.28 -4.14 9.00
N ILE A 33 4.91 -5.31 8.89
CA ILE A 33 4.85 -6.37 9.91
C ILE A 33 6.15 -6.53 10.70
N ALA A 34 7.30 -6.49 10.04
CA ALA A 34 8.59 -6.84 10.65
C ALA A 34 9.74 -6.16 9.89
N PRO A 35 10.92 -5.97 10.50
CA PRO A 35 12.11 -5.60 9.76
C PRO A 35 12.57 -6.78 8.90
N HIS A 36 13.32 -6.49 7.82
CA HIS A 36 13.89 -7.50 6.94
C HIS A 36 15.41 -7.31 6.87
N GLY A 37 16.16 -8.13 7.59
CA GLY A 37 17.60 -7.96 7.73
C GLY A 37 17.97 -6.64 8.42
N ASN A 38 19.21 -6.19 8.21
CA ASN A 38 19.83 -5.12 8.99
C ASN A 38 20.00 -3.79 8.24
N ASN A 39 19.65 -3.73 6.94
CA ASN A 39 19.88 -2.58 6.07
C ASN A 39 18.66 -1.66 5.93
N GLY A 40 17.77 -1.65 6.92
CA GLY A 40 16.57 -0.79 6.91
C GLY A 40 15.43 -1.26 5.99
N HIS A 41 15.46 -2.50 5.49
CA HIS A 41 14.32 -3.07 4.76
C HIS A 41 13.23 -3.55 5.73
N VAL A 42 12.01 -3.69 5.19
CA VAL A 42 10.85 -4.13 5.97
C VAL A 42 10.03 -5.16 5.20
N ARG A 43 9.40 -6.07 5.94
CA ARG A 43 8.37 -6.98 5.45
C ARG A 43 7.01 -6.29 5.56
N ALA A 44 6.22 -6.34 4.49
CA ALA A 44 4.85 -5.86 4.47
C ALA A 44 3.90 -6.97 4.05
N LYS A 45 2.71 -7.00 4.66
CA LYS A 45 1.62 -7.90 4.27
C LYS A 45 0.47 -7.07 3.73
N PHE A 46 0.12 -7.30 2.47
CA PHE A 46 -1.04 -6.68 1.83
C PHE A 46 -2.27 -7.56 1.99
N ARG A 47 -3.46 -6.94 1.96
CA ARG A 47 -4.74 -7.65 2.04
C ARG A 47 -4.90 -8.62 0.86
N ASN A 48 -4.55 -8.15 -0.33
CA ASN A 48 -4.42 -8.96 -1.53
C ASN A 48 -2.94 -8.96 -1.91
N GLN A 49 -2.43 -10.10 -2.37
CA GLN A 49 -1.04 -10.20 -2.82
C GLN A 49 -0.79 -9.17 -3.93
N LEU A 50 0.38 -8.55 -3.89
CA LEU A 50 0.75 -7.58 -4.90
C LEU A 50 0.98 -8.28 -6.25
N PRO A 51 0.54 -7.67 -7.36
CA PRO A 51 0.84 -8.17 -8.70
C PRO A 51 2.35 -8.04 -9.00
N PRO A 52 2.93 -8.90 -9.86
CA PRO A 52 4.36 -8.86 -10.18
C PRO A 52 4.80 -7.53 -10.81
N ASN A 53 3.88 -6.84 -11.50
CA ASN A 53 4.13 -5.53 -12.09
C ASN A 53 4.33 -4.39 -11.07
N SER A 54 4.22 -4.67 -9.75
CA SER A 54 4.49 -3.71 -8.69
C SER A 54 5.96 -3.63 -8.30
N ILE A 55 6.79 -4.59 -8.72
CA ILE A 55 8.22 -4.59 -8.41
C ILE A 55 8.87 -3.35 -9.04
N GLY A 56 9.71 -2.65 -8.27
CA GLY A 56 10.35 -1.40 -8.68
C GLY A 56 9.43 -0.15 -8.64
N LYS A 57 8.13 -0.31 -8.33
CA LYS A 57 7.22 0.83 -8.17
C LYS A 57 7.17 1.31 -6.73
N GLY A 58 6.94 2.62 -6.59
CA GLY A 58 6.79 3.26 -5.28
C GLY A 58 5.54 2.81 -4.52
N VAL A 59 5.69 2.69 -3.21
CA VAL A 59 4.60 2.40 -2.27
C VAL A 59 4.56 3.52 -1.23
N ARG A 60 3.37 3.92 -0.80
CA ARG A 60 3.20 4.99 0.20
C ARG A 60 3.09 4.40 1.59
N VAL A 61 4.05 4.70 2.46
CA VAL A 61 3.98 4.38 3.89
C VAL A 61 3.27 5.52 4.61
N MET A 62 2.25 5.19 5.40
CA MET A 62 1.48 6.16 6.15
C MET A 62 2.01 6.29 7.56
N LEU A 63 1.90 7.47 8.16
CA LEU A 63 2.37 7.70 9.52
C LEU A 63 1.43 7.15 10.60
N TYR A 64 0.29 6.59 10.20
CA TYR A 64 -0.72 6.01 11.07
C TYR A 64 -0.82 4.47 10.95
N PRO A 65 -1.35 3.77 11.98
CA PRO A 65 -1.73 4.28 13.30
C PRO A 65 -0.51 4.83 14.06
N SER A 66 -0.66 6.01 14.65
CA SER A 66 0.36 6.62 15.51
C SER A 66 0.33 5.96 16.88
N ALA A 67 1.52 5.69 17.40
CA ALA A 67 1.78 5.30 18.79
C ALA A 67 2.98 6.12 19.31
N ILE A 68 3.24 7.24 18.62
CA ILE A 68 4.01 8.37 19.13
C ILE A 68 3.01 9.18 19.93
#